data_AF-A0A938MU25-F1
#
_entry.id   AF-A0A938MU25-F1
#
_cell.length_a   1.000
_cell.length_b   1.000
_cell.length_c   1.000
_cell.angle_alpha   90.00
_cell.angle_beta   90.00
_cell.angle_gamma   90.00
#
_symmetry.space_group_name_H-M   'P 1'
#
loop_
_entity.id
_entity.type
_entity.pdbx_description
1 polymer ?
#
loop_
_entity_poly.entity_id
_entity_poly.type
_entity_poly.pdbx_seq_one_letter_code
_entity_poly.pdbx_strand_id
1 'polypeptide(L)'
;MSAPLARKGGDLAVTLRLPLVPASEFTLELPADKQLRIGETTILADSVENGLQQLRLAVDKSGLLPLLISDRSTGGNRAPLVFGTSRTTATVEPAGLRWQVALDLDVYARGADTFRLELPVVLDVAEIKAPELAQWVIQERVGDTAIVNLSFRKPFLGRRTVQLLGLAPAPLSQEWNLPTLRVPQAASHVGQVLVHAAPSLRLEIGKLAAIRP
;
A
#
# COMPACT_ATOMS: atom_id res chain seq x y z
N MET A 1 -5.38 19.03 3.70
CA MET A 1 -4.82 17.70 4.02
C MET A 1 -3.33 17.73 3.76
N SER A 2 -2.51 17.13 4.61
CA SER A 2 -1.07 16.94 4.36
C SER A 2 -0.75 15.45 4.36
N ALA A 3 0.09 15.02 3.42
CA ALA A 3 0.63 13.67 3.36
C ALA A 3 2.16 13.77 3.25
N PRO A 4 2.91 12.92 3.96
CA PRO A 4 4.37 12.95 3.90
C PRO A 4 4.83 12.57 2.49
N LEU A 5 5.75 13.35 1.94
CA LEU A 5 6.36 13.10 0.65
C LEU A 5 7.53 12.13 0.83
N ALA A 6 7.41 10.93 0.26
CA ALA A 6 8.51 9.98 0.22
C ALA A 6 9.50 10.37 -0.89
N ARG A 7 10.79 10.40 -0.56
CA ARG A 7 11.87 10.71 -1.51
C ARG A 7 12.76 9.50 -1.70
N LYS A 8 12.99 9.12 -2.96
CA LYS A 8 13.95 8.07 -3.32
C LYS A 8 14.79 8.57 -4.50
N GLY A 9 16.01 9.02 -4.20
CA GLY A 9 16.83 9.74 -5.18
C GLY A 9 16.22 11.10 -5.55
N GLY A 10 16.00 11.32 -6.85
CA GLY A 10 15.33 12.50 -7.41
C GLY A 10 13.79 12.39 -7.49
N ASP A 11 13.25 11.18 -7.29
CA ASP A 11 11.82 10.92 -7.39
C ASP A 11 11.11 11.20 -6.06
N LEU A 12 9.92 11.78 -6.18
CA LEU A 12 9.04 12.13 -5.08
C LEU A 12 7.72 11.38 -5.25
N ALA A 13 7.26 10.74 -4.19
CA ALA A 13 6.07 9.90 -4.19
C ALA A 13 5.19 10.23 -3.00
N VAL A 14 3.88 10.28 -3.22
CA VAL A 14 2.91 10.47 -2.14
C VAL A 14 1.61 9.75 -2.50
N THR A 15 0.97 9.16 -1.51
CA THR A 15 -0.41 8.70 -1.66
C THR A 15 -1.31 9.61 -0.85
N LEU A 16 -2.29 10.19 -1.54
CA LEU A 16 -3.33 11.01 -0.93
C LEU A 16 -4.60 10.17 -0.83
N ARG A 17 -5.25 10.23 0.34
CA ARG A 17 -6.60 9.70 0.53
C ARG A 17 -7.54 10.87 0.72
N LEU A 18 -8.40 11.11 -0.27
CA LEU A 18 -9.46 12.11 -0.17
C LEU A 18 -10.67 11.51 0.58
N PRO A 19 -11.48 12.34 1.27
CA PRO A 19 -12.76 11.89 1.80
C PRO A 19 -13.65 11.31 0.69
N LEU A 20 -14.59 10.43 1.04
CA LEU A 20 -15.56 9.90 0.09
C LEU A 20 -16.45 11.04 -0.43
N VAL A 21 -16.19 11.49 -1.64
CA VAL A 21 -17.00 12.47 -2.36
C VAL A 21 -17.31 11.93 -3.76
N PRO A 22 -18.54 12.12 -4.27
CA PRO A 22 -18.88 11.71 -5.63
C PRO A 22 -17.99 12.50 -6.60
N ALA A 23 -17.15 11.80 -7.37
CA ALA A 23 -16.23 12.32 -8.40
C ALA A 23 -15.62 13.71 -8.06
N SER A 24 -14.42 13.71 -7.49
CA SER A 24 -13.73 14.95 -7.10
C SER A 24 -12.57 15.27 -8.00
N GLU A 25 -12.23 16.55 -8.10
CA GLU A 25 -11.05 17.04 -8.80
C GLU A 25 -9.95 17.39 -7.79
N PHE A 26 -8.72 16.96 -8.07
CA PHE A 26 -7.53 17.34 -7.32
C PHE A 26 -6.60 18.16 -8.21
N THR A 27 -6.37 19.41 -7.83
CA THR A 27 -5.44 20.30 -8.52
C THR A 27 -4.07 20.24 -7.86
N LEU A 28 -3.03 20.04 -8.67
CA LEU A 28 -1.64 19.99 -8.26
C LEU A 28 -0.81 21.00 -9.04
N GLU A 29 0.01 21.77 -8.33
CA GLU A 29 1.04 22.63 -8.92
C GLU A 29 2.40 21.99 -8.77
N LEU A 30 3.13 21.85 -9.88
CA LEU A 30 4.49 21.33 -9.91
C LEU A 30 5.40 22.26 -10.72
N PRO A 31 6.72 22.29 -10.47
CA PRO A 31 7.67 22.91 -11.37
C PRO A 31 7.60 22.30 -12.79
N ALA A 32 7.78 23.12 -13.83
CA ALA A 32 7.64 22.73 -15.24
C ALA A 32 8.67 21.70 -15.73
N ASP A 33 9.79 21.54 -15.02
CA ASP A 33 10.83 20.53 -15.26
C ASP A 33 10.48 19.15 -14.67
N LYS A 34 9.41 19.07 -13.87
CA LYS A 34 8.87 17.82 -13.33
C LYS A 34 7.87 17.19 -14.30
N GLN A 35 7.61 15.91 -14.09
CA GLN A 35 6.52 15.17 -14.71
C GLN A 35 5.75 14.41 -13.65
N LEU A 36 4.42 14.39 -13.78
CA LEU A 36 3.52 13.63 -12.93
C LEU A 36 3.09 12.34 -13.63
N ARG A 37 3.09 11.23 -12.91
CA ARG A 37 2.54 9.94 -13.36
C ARG A 37 1.55 9.40 -12.35
N ILE A 38 0.48 8.79 -12.87
CA ILE A 38 -0.49 7.98 -12.13
C ILE A 38 -0.60 6.65 -12.87
N GLY A 39 -0.29 5.55 -12.21
CA GLY A 39 -0.16 4.31 -12.97
C GLY A 39 1.02 4.39 -13.94
N GLU A 40 0.81 3.82 -15.12
CA GLU A 40 1.77 3.92 -16.22
C GLU A 40 1.63 5.24 -16.99
N THR A 41 0.53 5.96 -16.78
CA THR A 41 0.15 7.16 -17.53
C THR A 41 0.87 8.40 -17.02
N THR A 42 1.52 9.12 -17.93
CA THR A 42 2.02 10.48 -17.68
C THR A 42 0.87 11.47 -17.84
N ILE A 43 0.66 12.29 -16.81
CA ILE A 43 -0.36 13.33 -16.82
C ILE A 43 0.23 14.57 -17.47
N LEU A 44 -0.48 15.13 -18.45
CA LEU A 44 -0.12 16.37 -19.11
C LEU A 44 -0.63 17.56 -18.28
N ALA A 45 0.11 18.66 -18.32
CA ALA A 45 -0.31 19.91 -17.71
C ALA A 45 -1.50 20.50 -18.46
N ASP A 46 -2.46 21.06 -17.72
CA ASP A 46 -3.57 21.84 -18.29
C ASP A 46 -3.09 23.23 -18.71
N SER A 47 -2.20 23.81 -17.90
CA SER A 47 -1.57 25.10 -18.16
C SER A 47 -0.16 25.13 -17.56
N VAL A 48 0.66 26.03 -18.09
CA VAL A 48 1.99 26.33 -17.54
C VAL A 48 2.11 27.84 -17.43
N GLU A 49 2.31 28.34 -16.22
CA GLU A 49 2.42 29.76 -15.93
C GLU A 49 3.54 29.99 -14.91
N ASN A 50 4.40 30.98 -15.14
CA ASN A 50 5.51 31.33 -14.24
C ASN A 50 6.44 30.15 -13.86
N GLY A 51 6.64 29.19 -14.78
CA GLY A 51 7.48 28.02 -14.53
C GLY A 51 6.83 26.93 -13.66
N LEU A 52 5.56 27.10 -13.30
CA LEU A 52 4.73 26.09 -12.64
C LEU A 52 3.72 25.53 -13.64
N GLN A 53 3.54 24.23 -13.63
CA GLN A 53 2.48 23.52 -14.35
C GLN A 53 1.33 23.22 -13.39
N GLN A 54 0.11 23.52 -13.83
CA GLN A 54 -1.11 23.10 -13.14
C GLN A 54 -1.66 21.84 -13.79
N LEU A 55 -1.98 20.84 -12.96
CA LEU A 55 -2.57 19.58 -13.39
C LEU A 55 -3.87 19.32 -12.62
N ARG A 56 -4.95 18.98 -13.32
CA ARG A 56 -6.21 18.52 -12.72
C ARG A 56 -6.35 17.01 -12.85
N LEU A 57 -6.61 16.36 -11.72
CA LEU A 57 -6.72 14.92 -11.61
C LEU A 57 -8.13 14.55 -11.17
N ALA A 58 -8.76 13.65 -11.92
CA ALA A 58 -10.01 13.03 -11.48
C ALA A 58 -9.72 12.03 -10.35
N VAL A 59 -10.50 12.10 -9.28
CA VAL A 59 -10.44 11.18 -8.15
C VAL A 59 -11.63 10.23 -8.22
N ASP A 60 -11.34 8.94 -8.26
CA ASP A 60 -12.38 7.91 -8.27
C ASP A 60 -13.02 7.72 -6.88
N LYS A 61 -14.01 6.82 -6.81
CA LYS A 61 -14.75 6.52 -5.58
C LYS A 61 -13.89 5.91 -4.46
N SER A 62 -12.66 5.46 -4.76
CA SER A 62 -11.74 4.96 -3.74
C SER A 62 -11.08 6.10 -2.95
N GLY A 63 -11.04 7.30 -3.52
CA GLY A 63 -10.38 8.46 -2.95
C GLY A 63 -8.84 8.33 -2.92
N LEU A 64 -8.26 7.30 -3.53
CA LEU A 64 -6.81 7.05 -3.51
C LEU A 64 -6.13 7.61 -4.76
N LEU A 65 -5.16 8.50 -4.56
CA LEU A 65 -4.31 9.05 -5.60
C LEU A 65 -2.83 8.72 -5.33
N PRO A 66 -2.27 7.67 -5.95
CA PRO A 66 -0.83 7.40 -5.93
C PRO A 66 -0.13 8.31 -6.95
N LEU A 67 0.53 9.36 -6.47
CA LEU A 67 1.21 10.34 -7.31
C LEU A 67 2.70 10.04 -7.36
N LEU A 68 3.24 9.97 -8.58
CA LEU A 68 4.68 9.90 -8.84
C LEU A 68 5.14 11.16 -9.55
N ILE A 69 6.01 11.93 -8.89
CA ILE A 69 6.63 13.14 -9.44
C ILE A 69 8.10 12.84 -9.69
N SER A 70 8.56 13.03 -10.93
CA SER A 70 9.97 12.79 -11.32
C SER A 70 10.50 13.91 -12.21
N ASP A 71 11.81 13.96 -12.42
CA ASP A 71 12.40 14.87 -13.40
C ASP A 71 12.08 14.40 -14.83
N ARG A 72 11.81 15.37 -15.71
CA ARG A 72 11.53 15.15 -17.13
C ARG A 72 12.78 14.69 -17.91
N SER A 73 13.99 14.98 -17.42
CA SER A 73 15.25 14.80 -18.19
C SER A 73 16.18 13.68 -17.70
N THR A 74 15.89 12.97 -16.61
CA THR A 74 16.85 12.00 -16.05
C THR A 74 16.58 10.56 -16.53
N GLY A 75 17.18 10.21 -17.68
CA GLY A 75 17.30 8.83 -18.19
C GLY A 75 18.28 7.94 -17.40
N GLY A 76 18.35 8.09 -16.09
CA GLY A 76 19.25 7.33 -15.22
C GLY A 76 18.67 5.96 -14.80
N ASN A 77 19.55 5.09 -14.29
CA ASN A 77 19.20 3.79 -13.71
C ASN A 77 18.36 3.97 -12.42
N ARG A 78 17.05 4.18 -12.57
CA ARG A 78 16.12 4.43 -11.46
C ARG A 78 15.87 3.15 -10.66
N ALA A 79 15.86 3.27 -9.33
CA ALA A 79 15.41 2.17 -8.47
C ALA A 79 13.90 1.93 -8.66
N PRO A 80 13.41 0.69 -8.45
CA PRO A 80 11.97 0.44 -8.47
C PRO A 80 11.25 1.34 -7.46
N LEU A 81 10.17 1.94 -7.92
CA LEU A 81 9.26 2.70 -7.07
C LEU A 81 8.01 1.86 -6.84
N VAL A 82 7.74 1.54 -5.58
CA VAL A 82 6.67 0.63 -5.19
C VAL A 82 5.64 1.38 -4.38
N PHE A 83 4.36 1.15 -4.66
CA PHE A 83 3.24 1.60 -3.84
C PHE A 83 2.45 0.38 -3.38
N GLY A 84 1.99 0.40 -2.14
CA GLY A 84 1.17 -0.67 -1.56
C GLY A 84 -0.25 -0.17 -1.27
N THR A 85 -1.25 -0.95 -1.68
CA THR A 85 -2.63 -0.78 -1.22
C THR A 85 -3.11 -2.10 -0.63
N SER A 86 -3.47 -2.12 0.65
CA SER A 86 -3.94 -3.36 1.30
C SER A 86 -5.39 -3.26 1.74
N ARG A 87 -6.17 -4.31 1.49
CA ARG A 87 -7.50 -4.52 2.07
C ARG A 87 -7.44 -5.74 2.98
N THR A 88 -7.57 -5.50 4.27
CA THR A 88 -7.53 -6.53 5.31
C THR A 88 -8.95 -6.87 5.75
N THR A 89 -9.31 -8.14 5.70
CA THR A 89 -10.53 -8.68 6.29
C THR A 89 -10.15 -9.57 7.46
N ALA A 90 -10.67 -9.23 8.63
CA ALA A 90 -10.44 -9.92 9.89
C ALA A 90 -11.77 -10.49 10.39
N THR A 91 -11.85 -11.81 10.53
CA THR A 91 -13.02 -12.48 11.11
C THR A 91 -12.63 -13.04 12.46
N VAL A 92 -13.25 -12.51 13.52
CA VAL A 92 -13.04 -12.93 14.91
C VAL A 92 -14.01 -14.04 15.23
N GLU A 93 -13.48 -15.20 15.59
CA GLU A 93 -14.20 -16.41 15.98
C GLU A 93 -13.77 -16.84 17.39
N PRO A 94 -14.54 -17.68 18.09
CA PRO A 94 -14.11 -18.19 19.40
C PRO A 94 -12.77 -18.93 19.37
N ALA A 95 -12.42 -19.51 18.22
CA ALA A 95 -11.15 -20.21 18.00
C ALA A 95 -9.96 -19.26 17.71
N GLY A 96 -10.21 -17.98 17.43
CA GLY A 96 -9.18 -16.99 17.13
C GLY A 96 -9.56 -16.05 16.00
N LEU A 97 -8.55 -15.51 15.32
CA LEU A 97 -8.68 -14.59 14.20
C LEU A 97 -8.36 -15.29 12.89
N ARG A 98 -9.31 -15.27 11.96
CA ARG A 98 -9.03 -15.52 10.55
C ARG A 98 -8.70 -14.20 9.86
N TRP A 99 -7.49 -14.11 9.32
CA TRP A 99 -6.93 -12.90 8.72
C TRP A 99 -6.70 -13.10 7.23
N GLN A 100 -7.24 -12.20 6.42
CA GLN A 100 -7.10 -12.24 4.97
C GLN A 100 -6.70 -10.86 4.46
N VAL A 101 -5.74 -10.82 3.53
CA VAL A 101 -5.32 -9.57 2.90
C VAL A 101 -5.27 -9.71 1.39
N ALA A 102 -5.85 -8.74 0.70
CA ALA A 102 -5.53 -8.44 -0.69
C ALA A 102 -4.59 -7.22 -0.73
N LEU A 103 -3.33 -7.45 -1.09
CA LEU A 103 -2.28 -6.44 -1.24
C LEU A 103 -2.02 -6.17 -2.72
N ASP A 104 -2.35 -4.98 -3.19
CA ASP A 104 -1.96 -4.51 -4.51
C ASP A 104 -0.58 -3.83 -4.43
N LEU A 105 0.38 -4.38 -5.17
CA LEU A 105 1.72 -3.83 -5.39
C LEU A 105 1.74 -3.13 -6.75
N ASP A 106 1.84 -1.81 -6.76
CA ASP A 106 1.98 -1.02 -7.97
C ASP A 106 3.46 -0.62 -8.15
N VAL A 107 4.09 -1.09 -9.23
CA VAL A 107 5.54 -0.91 -9.49
C VAL A 107 5.78 -0.01 -10.69
N TYR A 108 6.58 1.04 -10.49
CA TYR A 108 6.92 2.03 -11.51
C TYR A 108 8.42 2.27 -11.61
N ALA A 109 8.79 3.04 -12.64
CA ALA A 109 10.15 3.43 -13.03
C ALA A 109 11.05 2.26 -13.45
N ARG A 110 11.12 1.20 -12.66
CA ARG A 110 11.87 -0.02 -12.96
C ARG A 110 11.15 -1.22 -12.38
N GLY A 111 11.08 -2.31 -13.16
CA GLY A 111 10.44 -3.53 -12.70
C GLY A 111 11.14 -4.15 -11.50
N ALA A 112 10.38 -4.80 -10.63
CA ALA A 112 10.87 -5.53 -9.47
C ALA A 112 10.27 -6.94 -9.43
N ASP A 113 11.03 -7.89 -8.93
CA ASP A 113 10.66 -9.29 -8.75
C ASP A 113 10.77 -9.76 -7.29
N THR A 114 11.42 -8.99 -6.42
CA THR A 114 11.52 -9.31 -4.98
C THR A 114 10.85 -8.25 -4.13
N PHE A 115 10.02 -8.69 -3.17
CA PHE A 115 9.35 -7.81 -2.22
C PHE A 115 9.52 -8.37 -0.81
N ARG A 116 9.62 -7.48 0.17
CA ARG A 116 9.68 -7.82 1.58
C ARG A 116 8.38 -7.36 2.22
N LEU A 117 7.77 -8.23 3.00
CA LEU A 117 6.65 -7.91 3.86
C LEU A 117 7.12 -8.04 5.30
N GLU A 118 6.68 -7.10 6.13
CA GLU A 118 6.80 -7.18 7.58
C GLU A 118 5.41 -7.50 8.16
N LEU A 119 5.33 -8.60 8.89
CA LEU A 119 4.11 -9.10 9.52
C LEU A 119 4.36 -9.26 11.03
N PRO A 120 3.38 -9.03 11.90
CA PRO A 120 3.48 -9.36 13.32
C PRO A 120 3.75 -10.85 13.52
N VAL A 121 4.63 -11.19 14.46
CA VAL A 121 5.00 -12.58 14.80
C VAL A 121 3.81 -13.43 15.28
N VAL A 122 2.76 -12.79 15.80
CA VAL A 122 1.52 -13.43 16.25
C VAL A 122 0.70 -14.03 15.10
N LEU A 123 0.99 -13.64 13.86
CA LEU A 123 0.31 -14.14 12.67
C LEU A 123 1.01 -15.41 12.16
N ASP A 124 0.28 -16.52 12.18
CA ASP A 124 0.64 -17.74 11.49
C ASP A 124 0.19 -17.67 10.03
N VAL A 125 1.14 -17.50 9.11
CA VAL A 125 0.85 -17.33 7.68
C VAL A 125 0.58 -18.70 7.07
N ALA A 126 -0.69 -18.94 6.73
CA ALA A 126 -1.13 -20.19 6.11
C ALA A 126 -0.83 -20.22 4.61
N GLU A 127 -1.02 -19.10 3.91
CA GLU A 127 -0.90 -19.06 2.46
C GLU A 127 -0.55 -17.67 1.93
N ILE A 128 0.29 -17.63 0.89
CA ILE A 128 0.50 -16.45 0.06
C ILE A 128 0.39 -16.87 -1.42
N LYS A 129 -0.47 -16.18 -2.16
CA LYS A 129 -0.74 -16.43 -3.58
C LYS A 129 -0.67 -15.14 -4.39
N ALA A 130 -0.03 -15.20 -5.55
CA ALA A 130 -0.09 -14.12 -6.53
C ALA A 130 0.24 -14.67 -7.93
N PRO A 131 -0.21 -14.01 -9.02
CA PRO A 131 0.25 -14.33 -10.36
C PRO A 131 1.78 -14.24 -10.46
N GLU A 132 2.41 -15.22 -11.12
CA GLU A 132 3.86 -15.29 -11.31
C GLU A 132 4.70 -15.33 -10.01
N LEU A 133 4.09 -15.59 -8.84
CA LEU A 133 4.84 -15.84 -7.61
C LEU A 133 5.60 -17.16 -7.76
N ALA A 134 6.92 -17.10 -7.69
CA ALA A 134 7.77 -18.28 -7.74
C ALA A 134 7.84 -18.96 -6.37
N GLN A 135 8.05 -18.16 -5.32
CA GLN A 135 8.13 -18.63 -3.94
C GLN A 135 7.91 -17.49 -2.95
N TRP A 136 7.59 -17.86 -1.72
CA TRP A 136 7.65 -16.97 -0.56
C TRP A 136 8.34 -17.69 0.60
N VAL A 137 9.12 -16.96 1.39
CA VAL A 137 9.91 -17.52 2.50
C VAL A 137 9.82 -16.60 3.70
N ILE A 138 9.51 -17.16 4.86
CA ILE A 138 9.65 -16.48 6.16
C ILE A 138 11.11 -16.63 6.58
N GLN A 139 11.86 -15.53 6.61
CA GLN A 139 13.31 -15.59 6.86
C GLN A 139 13.67 -15.43 8.32
N GLU A 140 13.22 -14.33 8.92
CA GLU A 140 13.77 -13.85 10.18
C GLU A 140 12.66 -13.27 11.03
N ARG A 141 12.74 -13.52 12.34
CA ARG A 141 11.92 -12.85 13.34
C ARG A 141 12.82 -11.85 14.06
N VAL A 142 12.57 -10.56 13.86
CA VAL A 142 13.28 -9.47 14.54
C VAL A 142 12.32 -8.87 15.54
N GLY A 143 12.48 -9.22 16.82
CA GLY A 143 11.52 -8.86 17.86
C GLY A 143 10.11 -9.39 17.53
N ASP A 144 9.13 -8.50 17.52
CA ASP A 144 7.72 -8.84 17.24
C ASP A 144 7.36 -8.86 15.75
N THR A 145 8.34 -8.79 14.85
CA THR A 145 8.11 -8.75 13.40
C THR A 145 8.74 -9.96 12.70
N ALA A 146 7.93 -10.67 11.92
CA ALA A 146 8.34 -11.68 10.96
C ALA A 146 8.55 -11.06 9.57
N ILE A 147 9.68 -11.38 8.95
CA ILE A 147 10.04 -10.94 7.61
C ILE A 147 9.67 -12.03 6.61
N VAL A 148 8.78 -11.68 5.67
CA VAL A 148 8.39 -12.55 4.56
C VAL A 148 8.92 -11.99 3.25
N ASN A 149 9.76 -12.75 2.55
CA ASN A 149 10.22 -12.40 1.22
C ASN A 149 9.37 -13.08 0.17
N LEU A 150 8.90 -12.29 -0.78
CA LEU A 150 8.23 -12.74 -1.99
C LEU A 150 9.21 -12.69 -3.15
N SER A 151 9.26 -13.73 -3.96
CA SER A 151 10.04 -13.77 -5.20
C SER A 151 9.14 -14.15 -6.37
N PHE A 152 9.07 -13.28 -7.38
CA PHE A 152 8.33 -13.47 -8.62
C PHE A 152 9.25 -14.04 -9.71
N ARG A 153 8.68 -14.75 -10.68
CA ARG A 153 9.43 -15.40 -11.77
C ARG A 153 10.14 -14.41 -12.68
N LYS A 154 9.58 -13.20 -12.83
CA LYS A 154 10.11 -12.13 -13.69
C LYS A 154 9.84 -10.78 -13.04
N PRO A 155 10.74 -9.79 -13.20
CA PRO A 155 10.47 -8.42 -12.82
C PRO A 155 9.22 -7.90 -13.52
N PHE A 156 8.43 -7.08 -12.81
CA PHE A 156 7.23 -6.50 -13.39
C PHE A 156 7.08 -5.01 -13.14
N LEU A 157 6.42 -4.36 -14.10
CA LEU A 157 5.86 -3.02 -14.00
C LEU A 157 4.33 -3.14 -13.87
N GLY A 158 3.71 -2.08 -13.31
CA GLY A 158 2.28 -2.02 -13.11
C GLY A 158 1.83 -2.77 -11.86
N ARG A 159 0.54 -3.12 -11.84
CA ARG A 159 -0.14 -3.68 -10.66
C ARG A 159 0.02 -5.18 -10.53
N ARG A 160 0.21 -5.66 -9.30
CA ARG A 160 0.09 -7.07 -8.94
C ARG A 160 -0.61 -7.26 -7.61
N THR A 161 -1.67 -8.06 -7.63
CA THR A 161 -2.37 -8.44 -6.40
C THR A 161 -1.73 -9.67 -5.78
N VAL A 162 -1.41 -9.56 -4.50
CA VAL A 162 -0.94 -10.63 -3.61
C VAL A 162 -2.03 -10.90 -2.58
N GLN A 163 -2.47 -12.15 -2.50
CA GLN A 163 -3.41 -12.63 -1.50
C GLN A 163 -2.64 -13.29 -0.37
N LEU A 164 -2.93 -12.91 0.86
CA LEU A 164 -2.37 -13.52 2.06
C LEU A 164 -3.49 -14.05 2.93
N LEU A 165 -3.28 -15.25 3.49
CA LEU A 165 -4.14 -15.87 4.48
C LEU A 165 -3.30 -16.21 5.70
N GLY A 166 -3.84 -15.93 6.88
CA GLY A 166 -3.21 -16.29 8.12
C GLY A 166 -4.21 -16.45 9.26
N LEU A 167 -3.72 -17.02 10.34
CA LEU A 167 -4.43 -17.20 11.58
C LEU A 167 -3.68 -16.47 12.68
N ALA A 168 -4.38 -15.88 13.62
CA ALA A 168 -3.77 -15.31 14.81
C ALA A 168 -4.66 -15.55 16.04
N PRO A 169 -4.10 -15.59 17.25
CA PRO A 169 -4.88 -15.49 18.47
C PRO A 169 -5.75 -14.22 18.51
N ALA A 170 -6.97 -14.36 19.00
CA ALA A 170 -7.86 -13.24 19.36
C ALA A 170 -8.39 -13.47 20.78
N PRO A 171 -7.69 -13.00 21.81
CA PRO A 171 -8.14 -13.20 23.19
C PRO A 171 -9.48 -12.49 23.42
N LEU A 172 -10.49 -13.24 23.89
CA LEU A 172 -11.88 -12.77 24.02
C LEU A 172 -12.09 -11.78 25.18
N SER A 173 -11.16 -11.75 26.14
CA SER A 173 -11.29 -10.96 27.39
C SER A 173 -10.17 -9.94 27.58
N GLN A 174 -9.41 -9.66 26.53
CA GLN A 174 -8.30 -8.71 26.56
C GLN A 174 -8.30 -7.85 25.30
N GLU A 175 -7.88 -6.60 25.43
CA GLU A 175 -7.58 -5.77 24.26
C GLU A 175 -6.36 -6.35 23.51
N TRP A 176 -6.46 -6.43 22.20
CA TRP A 176 -5.40 -6.93 21.33
C TRP A 176 -5.32 -6.08 20.06
N ASN A 177 -4.13 -6.05 19.46
CA ASN A 177 -3.89 -5.30 18.24
C ASN A 177 -4.20 -6.16 17.02
N LEU A 178 -5.01 -5.62 16.11
CA LEU A 178 -5.25 -6.29 14.84
C LEU A 178 -3.93 -6.41 14.05
N PRO A 179 -3.56 -7.62 13.56
CA PRO A 179 -2.36 -7.78 12.74
C PRO A 179 -2.39 -6.89 11.51
N THR A 180 -1.38 -6.03 11.38
CA THR A 180 -1.16 -5.18 10.20
C THR A 180 -0.02 -5.75 9.36
N LEU A 181 0.11 -5.27 8.13
CA LEU A 181 1.15 -5.67 7.19
C LEU A 181 1.89 -4.39 6.80
N ARG A 182 3.20 -4.45 6.61
CA ARG A 182 3.97 -3.35 6.00
C ARG A 182 4.78 -3.85 4.82
N VAL A 183 4.99 -2.96 3.85
CA VAL A 183 5.87 -3.18 2.69
C VAL A 183 7.02 -2.19 2.77
N PRO A 184 8.19 -2.56 3.32
CA PRO A 184 9.27 -1.59 3.57
C PRO A 184 9.81 -0.91 2.32
N GLN A 185 9.77 -1.60 1.17
CA GLN A 185 10.19 -1.01 -0.10
C GLN A 185 9.17 -0.03 -0.68
N ALA A 186 7.94 0.00 -0.16
CA ALA A 186 6.90 0.88 -0.66
C ALA A 186 7.19 2.33 -0.24
N ALA A 187 7.22 3.23 -1.21
CA ALA A 187 7.32 4.66 -0.98
C ALA A 187 6.05 5.18 -0.28
N SER A 188 4.91 4.54 -0.51
CA SER A 188 3.70 4.76 0.27
C SER A 188 2.89 3.48 0.37
N HIS A 189 2.24 3.29 1.51
CA HIS A 189 1.35 2.16 1.77
C HIS A 189 0.09 2.64 2.46
N VAL A 190 -1.06 2.42 1.82
CA VAL A 190 -2.38 2.72 2.38
C VAL A 190 -3.17 1.44 2.60
N GLY A 191 -3.80 1.33 3.77
CA GLY A 191 -4.58 0.17 4.18
C GLY A 191 -6.05 0.51 4.45
N GLN A 192 -6.93 -0.44 4.16
CA GLN A 192 -8.30 -0.50 4.66
C GLN A 192 -8.47 -1.78 5.48
N VAL A 193 -9.23 -1.67 6.56
CA VAL A 193 -9.47 -2.77 7.49
C VAL A 193 -10.97 -2.96 7.65
N LEU A 194 -11.43 -4.20 7.48
CA LEU A 194 -12.78 -4.63 7.74
C LEU A 194 -12.73 -5.72 8.80
N VAL A 195 -13.44 -5.51 9.91
CA VAL A 195 -13.49 -6.47 11.03
C VAL A 195 -14.92 -6.98 11.18
N HIS A 196 -15.06 -8.30 11.24
CA HIS A 196 -16.30 -9.01 11.51
C HIS A 196 -16.13 -9.89 12.74
N ALA A 197 -17.19 -10.01 13.55
CA ALA A 197 -17.26 -10.97 14.64
C ALA A 197 -18.25 -12.08 14.28
N ALA A 198 -17.99 -13.30 14.76
CA ALA A 198 -19.00 -14.34 14.80
C ALA A 198 -20.24 -13.85 15.60
N PRO A 199 -21.46 -14.32 15.29
CA PRO A 199 -22.68 -13.84 15.95
C PRO A 199 -22.70 -13.99 17.47
N SER A 200 -21.90 -14.90 18.02
CA SER A 200 -21.76 -15.14 19.47
C SER A 200 -20.84 -14.14 20.17
N LEU A 201 -20.19 -13.23 19.44
CA LEU A 201 -19.18 -12.32 19.95
C LEU A 201 -19.61 -10.86 19.74
N ARG A 202 -19.23 -10.03 20.70
CA ARG A 202 -19.32 -8.57 20.58
C ARG A 202 -17.91 -8.01 20.47
N LEU A 203 -17.70 -7.14 19.49
CA LEU A 203 -16.44 -6.39 19.35
C LEU A 203 -16.64 -4.96 19.85
N GLU A 204 -15.66 -4.49 20.60
CA GLU A 204 -15.53 -3.10 20.98
C GLU A 204 -14.23 -2.57 20.39
N ILE A 205 -14.32 -1.42 19.72
CA ILE A 205 -13.15 -0.77 19.14
C ILE A 205 -12.42 -0.05 20.26
N GLY A 206 -11.22 -0.53 20.58
CA GLY A 206 -10.30 0.14 21.51
C GLY A 206 -9.65 1.37 20.89
N LYS A 207 -8.36 1.59 21.18
CA LYS A 207 -7.65 2.75 20.63
C LYS A 207 -7.31 2.56 19.15
N LEU A 208 -7.70 3.53 18.32
CA LEU A 208 -7.26 3.61 16.93
C LEU A 208 -5.89 4.31 16.86
N ALA A 209 -4.83 3.56 16.57
CA ALA A 209 -3.51 4.10 16.30
C ALA A 209 -3.19 4.01 14.81
N ALA A 210 -2.79 5.14 14.21
CA ALA A 210 -2.41 5.25 12.79
C ALA A 210 -3.51 4.87 11.76
N ILE A 211 -4.76 4.70 12.19
CA ILE A 211 -5.94 4.50 11.34
C ILE A 211 -6.72 5.82 11.32
N ARG A 212 -7.02 6.33 10.13
CA ARG A 212 -7.94 7.46 9.96
C ARG A 212 -9.36 6.89 9.79
N PRO A 213 -10.34 7.34 10.60
CA PRO A 213 -11.74 6.92 10.47
C PRO A 213 -12.35 7.34 9.14
#